data_AF-A0A928XT89-F1
#
_entry.id   AF-A0A928XT89-F1
#
_cell.length_a   1.000
_cell.length_b   1.000
_cell.length_c   1.000
_cell.angle_alpha   90.00
_cell.angle_beta   90.00
_cell.angle_gamma   90.00
#
_symmetry.space_group_name_H-M   'P 1'
#
loop_
_entity.id
_entity.type
_entity.pdbx_description
1 polymer ?
#
loop_
_entity_poly.entity_id
_entity_poly.type
_entity_poly.pdbx_seq_one_letter_code
_entity_poly.pdbx_strand_id
1 'polypeptide(L)'
;MRLLDARRLTGPNHLSRTPLVIVELALEASETLDAVRGAYARELARMRVALGFPADVSLLSRASRGGAVIGYEAPIDVMLACAEMSEWAALSAAELLAERDALSLEPKRSEIREILRRDACPRLLALAAESARRALPLLWDDEHVSVGTGSRSRCWPRSALPDVADVPWESLGAIPVALVTGTNGKTTSTRLLARIAREAGLRVGSASSDEIAVGAEVLDRGDWTGPAAARNVLRRTDVDLAVLETARGGLLRRGLAVESCAAALITNVGDDHIGSYGIDDLAGMTRVKAVVAEAVESTGTVVLNAHDDKLVALAPRLRARVVFFADLDRDDPAARVVIAGARARGERPVVAEGGKILDGEEAVVDVAAVPITFGGAAAYNVENAVACVALARALGIGHDAIVRGLTAFQPSDNPRRGELVERGGVRVLLDFGHNADGIRGVMQLVSALREGHPGRLSVVAGAAGDRSEHDISEVTREILAAKPDRVLLRELGGYTRGREPGEVPRMFARELATQGFPLEAVATVDSEVEALRSVFDAALPGDFVVVLVHLEQAAVHAFLDAAGAH
;
A
#
# COMPACT_ATOMS: atom_id res chain seq x y z
N MET A 1 0.98 -20.62 24.34
CA MET A 1 1.14 -19.71 23.17
C MET A 1 0.82 -20.47 21.90
N ARG A 2 0.43 -19.78 20.83
CA ARG A 2 0.14 -20.38 19.52
C ARG A 2 0.83 -19.61 18.40
N LEU A 3 1.51 -20.33 17.50
CA LEU A 3 2.07 -19.75 16.29
C LEU A 3 0.93 -19.34 15.34
N LEU A 4 0.95 -18.08 14.90
CA LEU A 4 0.01 -17.52 13.94
C LEU A 4 0.60 -17.50 12.53
N ASP A 5 1.86 -17.12 12.41
CA ASP A 5 2.57 -17.03 11.12
C ASP A 5 4.09 -17.07 11.32
N ALA A 6 4.81 -17.55 10.31
CA ALA A 6 6.27 -17.53 10.22
C ALA A 6 6.66 -17.04 8.82
N ARG A 7 7.43 -15.95 8.73
CA ARG A 7 7.70 -15.30 7.44
C ARG A 7 9.06 -14.64 7.32
N ARG A 8 9.47 -14.48 6.06
CA ARG A 8 10.68 -13.76 5.64
C ARG A 8 10.35 -12.32 5.27
N LEU A 9 10.99 -11.36 5.94
CA LEU A 9 11.05 -9.97 5.53
C LEU A 9 12.35 -9.80 4.72
N THR A 10 12.23 -9.70 3.40
CA THR A 10 13.34 -9.80 2.44
C THR A 10 14.10 -8.48 2.21
N GLY A 11 13.70 -7.40 2.86
CA GLY A 11 14.32 -6.08 2.74
C GLY A 11 13.96 -5.19 3.94
N PRO A 12 14.26 -3.87 3.85
CA PRO A 12 13.96 -2.93 4.92
C PRO A 12 12.49 -3.00 5.34
N ASN A 13 12.25 -2.95 6.64
CA ASN A 13 10.95 -3.20 7.22
C ASN A 13 10.78 -2.41 8.53
N HIS A 14 9.60 -2.53 9.13
CA HIS A 14 9.22 -1.76 10.32
C HIS A 14 9.92 -2.18 11.62
N LEU A 15 10.80 -3.19 11.57
CA LEU A 15 11.58 -3.69 12.71
C LEU A 15 13.09 -3.53 12.48
N SER A 16 13.56 -3.64 11.23
CA SER A 16 14.98 -3.49 10.87
C SER A 16 15.18 -2.98 9.44
N ARG A 17 16.36 -2.40 9.17
CA ARG A 17 16.84 -2.08 7.82
C ARG A 17 17.34 -3.31 7.06
N THR A 18 17.65 -4.39 7.77
CA THR A 18 18.15 -5.65 7.22
C THR A 18 17.02 -6.66 7.06
N PRO A 19 17.21 -7.70 6.22
CA PRO A 19 16.27 -8.81 6.13
C PRO A 19 16.12 -9.57 7.45
N LEU A 20 14.88 -9.92 7.80
CA LEU A 20 14.54 -10.63 9.02
C LEU A 20 13.77 -11.92 8.73
N VAL A 21 13.93 -12.90 9.60
CA VAL A 21 12.94 -13.94 9.80
C VAL A 21 12.14 -13.60 11.05
N ILE A 22 10.81 -13.66 10.96
CA ILE A 22 9.92 -13.36 12.07
C ILE A 22 8.88 -14.45 12.27
N VAL A 23 8.48 -14.63 13.53
CA VAL A 23 7.31 -15.40 13.95
C VAL A 23 6.32 -14.47 14.64
N GLU A 24 5.04 -14.69 14.38
CA GLU A 24 3.93 -14.02 15.01
C GLU A 24 3.19 -15.00 15.89
N LEU A 25 2.98 -14.63 17.15
CA LEU A 25 2.53 -15.51 18.21
C LEU A 25 1.28 -14.90 18.86
N ALA A 26 0.26 -15.71 19.10
CA ALA A 26 -0.79 -15.41 20.06
C ALA A 26 -0.34 -15.92 21.44
N LEU A 27 -0.44 -15.05 22.45
CA LEU A 27 -0.08 -15.40 23.82
C LEU A 27 -1.32 -15.78 24.62
N GLU A 28 -1.18 -16.76 25.49
CA GLU A 28 -2.20 -17.08 26.50
C GLU A 28 -2.14 -16.08 27.65
N ALA A 29 -3.25 -15.92 28.37
CA ALA A 29 -3.34 -14.97 29.48
C ALA A 29 -2.34 -15.24 30.62
N SER A 30 -1.86 -16.49 30.77
CA SER A 30 -0.85 -16.90 31.74
C SER A 30 0.59 -16.62 31.31
N GLU A 31 0.82 -16.27 30.04
CA GLU A 31 2.16 -16.16 29.47
C GLU A 31 2.65 -14.72 29.44
N THR A 32 3.95 -14.54 29.68
CA THR A 32 4.63 -13.24 29.51
C THR A 32 5.52 -13.25 28.28
N LEU A 33 5.71 -12.08 27.67
CA LEU A 33 6.62 -11.94 26.52
C LEU A 33 8.03 -12.40 26.84
N ASP A 34 8.55 -12.13 28.04
CA ASP A 34 9.89 -12.55 28.44
C ASP A 34 10.02 -14.06 28.55
N ALA A 35 9.02 -14.74 29.13
CA ALA A 35 8.99 -16.20 29.22
C ALA A 35 8.95 -16.83 27.82
N VAL A 36 8.07 -16.32 26.96
CA VAL A 36 7.93 -16.76 25.57
C VAL A 36 9.21 -16.55 24.78
N ARG A 37 9.81 -15.35 24.87
CA ARG A 37 11.08 -15.02 24.22
C ARG A 37 12.20 -15.93 24.72
N GLY A 38 12.26 -16.22 26.01
CA GLY A 38 13.26 -17.11 26.60
C GLY A 38 13.14 -18.55 26.11
N ALA A 39 11.93 -19.11 26.11
CA ALA A 39 11.67 -20.46 25.59
C ALA A 39 11.99 -20.55 24.09
N TYR A 40 11.52 -19.57 23.30
CA TYR A 40 11.82 -19.48 21.87
C TYR A 40 13.32 -19.38 21.59
N ALA A 41 14.05 -18.52 22.32
CA ALA A 41 15.49 -18.33 22.14
C ALA A 41 16.27 -19.62 22.41
N ARG A 42 15.90 -20.36 23.47
CA ARG A 42 16.51 -21.65 23.81
C ARG A 42 16.33 -22.67 22.70
N GLU A 43 15.11 -22.81 22.19
CA GLU A 43 14.80 -23.78 21.15
C GLU A 43 15.43 -23.41 19.81
N LEU A 44 15.42 -22.12 19.45
CA LEU A 44 16.10 -21.62 18.27
C LEU A 44 17.61 -21.92 18.34
N ALA A 45 18.25 -21.64 19.48
CA ALA A 45 19.66 -21.95 19.69
C ALA A 45 19.94 -23.45 19.52
N ARG A 46 19.06 -24.32 20.03
CA ARG A 46 19.18 -25.78 19.90
C ARG A 46 19.18 -26.23 18.44
N MET A 47 18.23 -25.75 17.64
CA MET A 47 18.18 -26.07 16.20
C MET A 47 19.37 -25.49 15.44
N ARG A 48 19.74 -24.22 15.73
CA ARG A 48 20.88 -23.54 15.11
C ARG A 48 22.19 -24.31 15.32
N VAL A 49 22.51 -24.68 16.56
CA VAL A 49 23.70 -25.49 16.87
C VAL A 49 23.67 -26.83 16.13
N ALA A 50 22.51 -27.50 16.09
CA ALA A 50 22.37 -28.78 15.41
C ALA A 50 22.59 -28.69 13.89
N LEU A 51 22.42 -27.51 13.30
CA LEU A 51 22.63 -27.20 11.87
C LEU A 51 23.94 -26.47 11.59
N GLY A 52 24.79 -26.24 12.60
CA GLY A 52 26.11 -25.61 12.45
C GLY A 52 26.11 -24.08 12.45
N PHE A 53 25.01 -23.45 12.84
CA PHE A 53 24.94 -22.01 13.09
C PHE A 53 25.39 -21.69 14.53
N PRO A 54 25.88 -20.46 14.81
CA PRO A 54 26.10 -20.00 16.17
C PRO A 54 24.81 -20.07 17.00
N ALA A 55 24.94 -20.53 18.25
CA ALA A 55 23.82 -20.62 19.20
C ALA A 55 23.19 -19.25 19.44
N ASP A 56 24.03 -18.25 19.68
CA ASP A 56 23.61 -16.90 19.98
C ASP A 56 23.17 -16.16 18.72
N VAL A 57 22.04 -15.47 18.85
CA VAL A 57 21.51 -14.55 17.83
C VAL A 57 20.73 -13.45 18.53
N SER A 58 20.92 -12.21 18.08
CA SER A 58 20.15 -11.08 18.60
C SER A 58 18.69 -11.20 18.18
N LEU A 59 17.79 -11.29 19.17
CA LEU A 59 16.36 -11.31 18.94
C LEU A 59 15.78 -9.91 19.03
N LEU A 60 14.95 -9.57 18.06
CA LEU A 60 14.01 -8.47 18.11
C LEU A 60 12.68 -9.03 18.61
N SER A 61 12.03 -8.34 19.54
CA SER A 61 10.70 -8.74 20.01
C SER A 61 9.82 -7.53 20.27
N ARG A 62 8.54 -7.64 19.93
CA ARG A 62 7.53 -6.61 20.19
C ARG A 62 6.24 -7.25 20.65
N ALA A 63 5.66 -6.72 21.73
CA ALA A 63 4.31 -7.11 22.14
C ALA A 63 3.28 -6.55 21.15
N SER A 64 2.20 -7.31 20.94
CA SER A 64 0.97 -6.85 20.28
C SER A 64 -0.23 -7.20 21.14
N ARG A 65 -1.43 -6.75 20.76
CA ARG A 65 -2.66 -7.04 21.49
C ARG A 65 -2.91 -8.55 21.52
N GLY A 66 -2.74 -9.15 22.69
CA GLY A 66 -2.87 -10.60 22.88
C GLY A 66 -1.78 -11.44 22.20
N GLY A 67 -0.65 -10.84 21.82
CA GLY A 67 0.37 -11.52 21.02
C GLY A 67 1.77 -10.93 21.10
N ALA A 68 2.67 -11.49 20.29
CA ALA A 68 4.03 -11.02 20.15
C ALA A 68 4.57 -11.29 18.74
N VAL A 69 5.43 -10.41 18.26
CA VAL A 69 6.29 -10.65 17.09
C VAL A 69 7.71 -10.83 17.60
N ILE A 70 8.36 -11.93 17.23
CA ILE A 70 9.77 -12.21 17.54
C ILE A 70 10.50 -12.46 16.23
N GLY A 71 11.70 -11.91 16.07
CA GLY A 71 12.47 -12.07 14.85
C GLY A 71 13.96 -11.94 15.05
N TYR A 72 14.71 -12.31 14.02
CA TYR A 72 16.16 -12.19 13.98
C TYR A 72 16.67 -12.03 12.55
N GLU A 73 17.86 -11.45 12.42
CA GLU A 73 18.53 -11.28 11.13
C GLU A 73 18.97 -12.63 10.57
N ALA A 74 18.68 -12.86 9.29
CA ALA A 74 19.05 -14.09 8.60
C ALA A 74 19.84 -13.77 7.32
N PRO A 75 20.90 -14.55 6.98
CA PRO A 75 21.61 -14.36 5.74
C PRO A 75 20.68 -14.56 4.53
N ILE A 76 20.78 -13.66 3.55
CA ILE A 76 19.88 -13.60 2.38
C ILE A 76 19.90 -14.88 1.53
N ASP A 77 20.98 -15.66 1.60
CA ASP A 77 21.11 -16.88 0.82
C ASP A 77 20.45 -18.10 1.47
N VAL A 78 20.15 -18.08 2.77
CA VAL A 78 19.56 -19.20 3.52
C VAL A 78 18.31 -18.81 4.33
N MET A 79 17.67 -17.69 4.02
CA MET A 79 16.52 -17.19 4.79
C MET A 79 15.35 -18.18 4.88
N LEU A 80 15.14 -19.04 3.88
CA LEU A 80 14.07 -20.04 3.94
C LEU A 80 14.35 -21.08 5.03
N ALA A 81 15.56 -21.61 5.08
CA ALA A 81 15.98 -22.50 6.17
C ALA A 81 15.87 -21.81 7.54
N CYS A 82 16.24 -20.53 7.63
CA CYS A 82 16.07 -19.75 8.86
C CYS A 82 14.59 -19.58 9.27
N ALA A 83 13.67 -19.40 8.32
CA ALA A 83 12.24 -19.36 8.59
C ALA A 83 11.73 -20.71 9.14
N GLU A 84 12.12 -21.81 8.53
CA GLU A 84 11.77 -23.16 9.01
C GLU A 84 12.34 -23.46 10.40
N MET A 85 13.58 -23.01 10.69
CA MET A 85 14.16 -23.07 12.03
C MET A 85 13.34 -22.27 13.04
N SER A 86 12.90 -21.07 12.65
CA SER A 86 12.12 -20.15 13.47
C SER A 86 10.74 -20.70 13.81
N GLU A 87 10.06 -21.28 12.82
CA GLU A 87 8.76 -21.93 12.99
C GLU A 87 8.86 -23.12 13.95
N TRP A 88 9.82 -24.03 13.71
CA TRP A 88 10.02 -25.17 14.59
C TRP A 88 10.38 -24.73 16.01
N ALA A 89 11.21 -23.69 16.17
CA ALA A 89 11.58 -23.16 17.49
C ALA A 89 10.36 -22.60 18.23
N ALA A 90 9.46 -21.92 17.53
CA ALA A 90 8.21 -21.44 18.11
C ALA A 90 7.30 -22.61 18.54
N LEU A 91 7.13 -23.62 17.71
CA LEU A 91 6.33 -24.81 18.05
C LEU A 91 6.93 -25.57 19.24
N SER A 92 8.26 -25.78 19.25
CA SER A 92 8.95 -26.47 20.36
C SER A 92 8.90 -25.66 21.66
N ALA A 93 8.99 -24.34 21.58
CA ALA A 93 8.84 -23.48 22.74
C ALA A 93 7.41 -23.51 23.30
N ALA A 94 6.39 -23.68 22.45
CA ALA A 94 5.01 -23.81 22.90
C ALA A 94 4.79 -25.09 23.73
N GLU A 95 5.40 -26.21 23.32
CA GLU A 95 5.39 -27.46 24.10
C GLU A 95 5.99 -27.27 25.49
N LEU A 96 7.14 -26.60 25.56
CA LEU A 96 7.84 -26.34 26.82
C LEU A 96 7.08 -25.42 27.76
N LEU A 97 6.43 -24.39 27.23
CA LEU A 97 5.58 -23.49 28.02
C LEU A 97 4.32 -24.19 28.53
N ALA A 98 3.87 -25.22 27.82
CA ALA A 98 2.77 -26.08 28.24
C ALA A 98 3.23 -27.27 29.12
N GLU A 99 4.42 -27.19 29.69
CA GLU A 99 5.02 -28.22 30.57
C GLU A 99 5.15 -29.61 29.91
N ARG A 100 5.31 -29.66 28.58
CA ARG A 100 5.58 -30.88 27.82
C ARG A 100 7.05 -30.92 27.37
N ASP A 101 7.48 -32.10 26.92
CA ASP A 101 8.82 -32.26 26.35
C ASP A 101 8.97 -31.42 25.09
N ALA A 102 10.14 -30.81 24.93
CA ALA A 102 10.48 -30.13 23.69
C ALA A 102 10.42 -31.08 22.49
N LEU A 103 10.06 -30.56 21.32
CA LEU A 103 9.99 -31.36 20.10
C LEU A 103 11.34 -32.01 19.79
N SER A 104 11.30 -33.19 19.16
CA SER A 104 12.53 -33.82 18.66
C SER A 104 13.14 -32.98 17.55
N LEU A 105 14.48 -32.99 17.46
CA LEU A 105 15.20 -32.32 16.37
C LEU A 105 14.92 -32.98 15.02
N GLU A 106 14.86 -34.30 14.99
CA GLU A 106 14.49 -35.06 13.78
C GLU A 106 12.98 -35.30 13.76
N PRO A 107 12.32 -35.29 12.58
CA PRO A 107 12.93 -35.24 11.23
C PRO A 107 13.26 -33.83 10.73
N LYS A 108 12.81 -32.77 11.44
CA LYS A 108 12.86 -31.39 10.95
C LYS A 108 14.28 -30.90 10.63
N ARG A 109 15.27 -31.30 11.43
CA ARG A 109 16.69 -31.00 11.18
C ARG A 109 17.16 -31.55 9.84
N SER A 110 16.75 -32.75 9.45
CA SER A 110 17.10 -33.33 8.15
C SER A 110 16.45 -32.57 7.00
N GLU A 111 15.17 -32.22 7.12
CA GLU A 111 14.46 -31.37 6.15
C GLU A 111 15.15 -30.02 5.95
N ILE A 112 15.45 -29.32 7.05
CA ILE A 112 16.11 -28.00 6.99
C ILE A 112 17.52 -28.12 6.40
N ARG A 113 18.24 -29.22 6.67
CA ARG A 113 19.56 -29.47 6.07
C ARG A 113 19.48 -29.64 4.55
N GLU A 114 18.42 -30.24 4.02
CA GLU A 114 18.20 -30.33 2.57
C GLU A 114 17.92 -28.97 1.96
N ILE A 115 17.10 -28.14 2.62
CA ILE A 115 16.85 -26.75 2.21
C ILE A 115 18.16 -25.96 2.18
N LEU A 116 19.00 -26.08 3.21
CA LEU A 116 20.30 -25.41 3.26
C LEU A 116 21.22 -25.84 2.11
N ARG A 117 21.29 -27.14 1.79
CA ARG A 117 22.10 -27.63 0.66
C ARG A 117 21.63 -27.11 -0.68
N ARG A 118 20.31 -26.93 -0.85
CA ARG A 118 19.70 -26.42 -2.08
C ARG A 118 19.88 -24.91 -2.23
N ASP A 119 19.67 -24.16 -1.14
CA ASP A 119 19.50 -22.71 -1.21
C ASP A 119 20.79 -21.94 -0.94
N ALA A 120 21.72 -22.47 -0.13
CA ALA A 120 22.95 -21.78 0.23
C ALA A 120 23.72 -21.33 -1.02
N CYS A 121 24.08 -20.05 -1.05
CA CYS A 121 24.65 -19.43 -2.23
C CYS A 121 25.76 -18.45 -1.83
N PRO A 122 26.99 -18.95 -1.60
CA PRO A 122 28.12 -18.10 -1.26
C PRO A 122 28.39 -16.99 -2.29
N ARG A 123 28.07 -17.24 -3.58
CA ARG A 123 28.16 -16.24 -4.65
C ARG A 123 27.20 -15.06 -4.44
N LEU A 124 25.97 -15.30 -3.97
CA LEU A 124 25.04 -14.23 -3.62
C LEU A 124 25.61 -13.35 -2.49
N LEU A 125 26.18 -13.97 -1.44
CA LEU A 125 26.79 -13.22 -0.35
C LEU A 125 28.00 -12.39 -0.81
N ALA A 126 28.84 -12.95 -1.69
CA ALA A 126 29.98 -12.24 -2.26
C ALA A 126 29.54 -11.05 -3.14
N LEU A 127 28.50 -11.24 -3.97
CA LEU A 127 27.92 -10.18 -4.78
C LEU A 127 27.29 -9.08 -3.92
N ALA A 128 26.54 -9.44 -2.87
CA ALA A 128 25.95 -8.50 -1.93
C ALA A 128 27.02 -7.66 -1.22
N ALA A 129 28.11 -8.29 -0.77
CA ALA A 129 29.22 -7.60 -0.13
C ALA A 129 29.92 -6.60 -1.08
N GLU A 130 30.20 -7.01 -2.32
CA GLU A 130 30.84 -6.11 -3.29
C GLU A 130 29.89 -4.99 -3.75
N SER A 131 28.60 -5.29 -3.94
CA SER A 131 27.58 -4.29 -4.26
C SER A 131 27.50 -3.23 -3.18
N ALA A 132 27.49 -3.63 -1.90
CA ALA A 132 27.49 -2.71 -0.77
C ALA A 132 28.76 -1.85 -0.72
N ARG A 133 29.95 -2.42 -0.98
CA ARG A 133 31.21 -1.65 -1.06
C ARG A 133 31.19 -0.58 -2.14
N ARG A 134 30.47 -0.84 -3.24
CA ARG A 134 30.31 0.06 -4.38
C ARG A 134 29.11 1.00 -4.25
N ALA A 135 28.34 0.90 -3.16
CA ALA A 135 27.07 1.61 -2.99
C ALA A 135 26.09 1.38 -4.16
N LEU A 136 26.06 0.16 -4.69
CA LEU A 136 25.13 -0.25 -5.74
C LEU A 136 23.96 -1.03 -5.13
N PRO A 137 22.72 -0.82 -5.61
CA PRO A 137 21.58 -1.56 -5.12
C PRO A 137 21.68 -3.02 -5.58
N LEU A 138 21.35 -3.94 -4.67
CA LEU A 138 21.20 -5.36 -4.96
C LEU A 138 19.75 -5.78 -4.76
N LEU A 139 19.14 -6.32 -5.80
CA LEU A 139 17.82 -6.95 -5.74
C LEU A 139 18.00 -8.45 -5.73
N TRP A 140 17.25 -9.14 -4.88
CA TRP A 140 17.29 -10.58 -4.83
C TRP A 140 15.92 -11.16 -4.50
N ASP A 141 15.65 -12.35 -5.03
CA ASP A 141 14.60 -13.25 -4.59
C ASP A 141 15.06 -14.70 -4.79
N ASP A 142 14.11 -15.63 -4.75
CA ASP A 142 14.40 -17.06 -4.83
C ASP A 142 14.85 -17.48 -6.25
N GLU A 143 14.57 -16.67 -7.28
CA GLU A 143 14.84 -17.02 -8.69
C GLU A 143 15.93 -16.17 -9.33
N HIS A 144 16.02 -14.88 -8.97
CA HIS A 144 16.82 -13.90 -9.67
C HIS A 144 17.58 -12.97 -8.72
N VAL A 145 18.78 -12.59 -9.13
CA VAL A 145 19.61 -11.59 -8.45
C VAL A 145 19.98 -10.52 -9.45
N SER A 146 19.96 -9.26 -9.03
CA SER A 146 20.29 -8.14 -9.87
C SER A 146 21.17 -7.15 -9.12
N VAL A 147 22.15 -6.60 -9.82
CA VAL A 147 22.96 -5.47 -9.34
C VAL A 147 22.59 -4.28 -10.20
N GLY A 148 22.33 -3.14 -9.56
CA GLY A 148 21.79 -1.97 -10.20
C GLY A 148 20.27 -2.06 -10.44
N THR A 149 19.67 -0.94 -10.81
CA THR A 149 18.23 -0.83 -11.10
C THR A 149 17.97 -0.14 -12.44
N GLY A 150 16.83 -0.46 -13.05
CA GLY A 150 16.37 0.12 -14.31
C GLY A 150 17.36 -0.09 -15.46
N SER A 151 17.54 0.95 -16.27
CA SER A 151 18.51 1.04 -17.38
C SER A 151 19.97 0.84 -16.99
N ARG A 152 20.25 0.77 -15.69
CA ARG A 152 21.57 0.49 -15.10
C ARG A 152 21.62 -0.85 -14.37
N SER A 153 20.62 -1.72 -14.57
CA SER A 153 20.54 -3.04 -13.94
C SER A 153 21.17 -4.13 -14.79
N ARG A 154 21.72 -5.15 -14.13
CA ARG A 154 22.04 -6.44 -14.72
C ARG A 154 21.45 -7.53 -13.84
N CYS A 155 20.69 -8.44 -14.46
CA CYS A 155 19.99 -9.52 -13.78
C CYS A 155 20.54 -10.88 -14.23
N TRP A 156 20.65 -11.81 -13.28
CA TRP A 156 21.05 -13.19 -13.50
C TRP A 156 20.08 -14.14 -12.78
N PRO A 157 19.84 -15.34 -13.34
CA PRO A 157 19.24 -16.42 -12.58
C PRO A 157 20.10 -16.73 -11.35
N ARG A 158 19.48 -16.95 -10.20
CA ARG A 158 20.16 -17.31 -8.94
C ARG A 158 21.01 -18.58 -9.09
N SER A 159 20.58 -19.51 -9.94
CA SER A 159 21.32 -20.75 -10.25
C SER A 159 22.59 -20.53 -11.08
N ALA A 160 22.77 -19.35 -11.68
CA ALA A 160 23.84 -19.04 -12.62
C ALA A 160 24.49 -17.67 -12.31
N LEU A 161 24.72 -17.37 -11.03
CA LEU A 161 25.38 -16.12 -10.64
C LEU A 161 26.83 -16.08 -11.14
N PRO A 162 27.27 -14.92 -11.67
CA PRO A 162 28.66 -14.72 -12.08
C PRO A 162 29.57 -14.68 -10.86
N ASP A 163 30.87 -14.91 -11.08
CA ASP A 163 31.87 -14.54 -10.09
C ASP A 163 32.00 -13.00 -10.03
N VAL A 164 32.38 -12.48 -8.85
CA VAL A 164 32.45 -11.03 -8.60
C VAL A 164 33.33 -10.29 -9.63
N ALA A 165 34.39 -10.96 -10.12
CA ALA A 165 35.30 -10.40 -11.12
C ALA A 165 34.68 -10.26 -12.52
N ASP A 166 33.63 -11.03 -12.84
CA ASP A 166 32.99 -11.05 -14.16
C ASP A 166 31.79 -10.09 -14.26
N VAL A 167 31.41 -9.46 -13.14
CA VAL A 167 30.32 -8.48 -13.12
C VAL A 167 30.81 -7.19 -13.78
N PRO A 168 30.05 -6.62 -14.74
CA PRO A 168 30.44 -5.40 -15.45
C PRO A 168 30.14 -4.14 -14.61
N TRP A 169 30.74 -4.02 -13.42
CA TRP A 169 30.40 -3.03 -12.39
C TRP A 169 30.29 -1.58 -12.88
N GLU A 170 31.18 -1.15 -13.80
CA GLU A 170 31.22 0.21 -14.34
C GLU A 170 29.99 0.59 -15.19
N SER A 171 29.23 -0.41 -15.65
CA SER A 171 27.99 -0.19 -16.40
C SER A 171 26.75 -0.11 -15.52
N LEU A 172 26.89 -0.44 -14.23
CA LEU A 172 25.78 -0.57 -13.28
C LEU A 172 25.58 0.70 -12.47
N GLY A 173 24.38 0.85 -11.91
CA GLY A 173 23.98 2.06 -11.21
C GLY A 173 22.53 1.98 -10.73
N ALA A 174 22.04 3.10 -10.19
CA ALA A 174 20.66 3.22 -9.77
C ALA A 174 19.91 4.21 -10.65
N ILE A 175 18.67 3.88 -11.00
CA ILE A 175 17.68 4.86 -11.47
C ILE A 175 16.98 5.52 -10.27
N PRO A 176 16.42 6.74 -10.43
CA PRO A 176 15.56 7.32 -9.41
C PRO A 176 14.34 6.42 -9.12
N VAL A 177 14.09 6.19 -7.83
CA VAL A 177 12.93 5.45 -7.34
C VAL A 177 12.08 6.37 -6.48
N ALA A 178 10.77 6.39 -6.75
CA ALA A 178 9.77 7.04 -5.94
C ALA A 178 8.90 5.97 -5.24
N LEU A 179 8.83 6.01 -3.91
CA LEU A 179 7.95 5.13 -3.13
C LEU A 179 6.68 5.87 -2.73
N VAL A 180 5.51 5.26 -2.92
CA VAL A 180 4.22 5.84 -2.53
C VAL A 180 3.52 4.94 -1.52
N THR A 181 3.24 5.46 -0.33
CA THR A 181 2.42 4.76 0.67
C THR A 181 1.37 5.68 1.27
N GLY A 182 0.48 5.09 2.06
CA GLY A 182 -0.65 5.77 2.69
C GLY A 182 -1.84 4.85 2.88
N THR A 183 -2.88 5.32 3.56
CA THR A 183 -4.12 4.55 3.68
C THR A 183 -4.91 4.69 2.38
N ASN A 184 -5.19 5.91 1.94
CA ASN A 184 -5.89 6.23 0.69
C ASN A 184 -5.01 7.06 -0.27
N GLY A 185 -5.31 7.04 -1.57
CA GLY A 185 -4.63 7.90 -2.57
C GLY A 185 -3.35 7.34 -3.21
N LYS A 186 -2.87 6.17 -2.76
CA LYS A 186 -1.61 5.56 -3.24
C LYS A 186 -1.56 5.32 -4.75
N THR A 187 -2.54 4.57 -5.29
CA THR A 187 -2.58 4.23 -6.72
C THR A 187 -2.81 5.46 -7.59
N THR A 188 -3.71 6.37 -7.18
CA THR A 188 -3.92 7.64 -7.88
C THR A 188 -2.60 8.41 -7.98
N SER A 189 -1.88 8.55 -6.87
CA SER A 189 -0.60 9.26 -6.84
C SER A 189 0.48 8.55 -7.67
N THR A 190 0.52 7.22 -7.64
CA THR A 190 1.46 6.41 -8.43
C THR A 190 1.22 6.59 -9.93
N ARG A 191 -0.03 6.46 -10.39
CA ARG A 191 -0.41 6.63 -11.80
C ARG A 191 -0.25 8.06 -12.28
N LEU A 192 -0.64 9.03 -11.46
CA LEU A 192 -0.51 10.45 -11.81
C LEU A 192 0.97 10.86 -11.91
N LEU A 193 1.82 10.46 -10.96
CA LEU A 193 3.26 10.69 -11.06
C LEU A 193 3.86 10.00 -12.28
N ALA A 194 3.45 8.75 -12.57
CA ALA A 194 3.90 8.05 -13.77
C ALA A 194 3.47 8.76 -15.06
N ARG A 195 2.26 9.37 -15.10
CA ARG A 195 1.85 10.24 -16.21
C ARG A 195 2.74 11.47 -16.31
N ILE A 196 2.95 12.20 -15.22
CA ILE A 196 3.82 13.39 -15.18
C ILE A 196 5.24 13.08 -15.67
N ALA A 197 5.84 11.98 -15.19
CA ALA A 197 7.18 11.58 -15.59
C ALA A 197 7.26 11.14 -17.07
N ARG A 198 6.21 10.56 -17.64
CA ARG A 198 6.13 10.29 -19.08
C ARG A 198 6.09 11.58 -19.91
N GLU A 199 5.37 12.59 -19.46
CA GLU A 199 5.35 13.92 -20.10
C GLU A 199 6.70 14.65 -20.04
N ALA A 200 7.62 14.18 -19.18
CA ALA A 200 9.01 14.60 -19.12
C ALA A 200 9.94 13.82 -20.07
N GLY A 201 9.40 12.87 -20.84
CA GLY A 201 10.15 12.04 -21.78
C GLY A 201 10.86 10.84 -21.14
N LEU A 202 10.58 10.53 -19.87
CA LEU A 202 11.17 9.37 -19.18
C LEU A 202 10.41 8.09 -19.51
N ARG A 203 11.14 6.98 -19.66
CA ARG A 203 10.52 5.66 -19.70
C ARG A 203 10.28 5.16 -18.28
N VAL A 204 9.06 5.38 -17.79
CA VAL A 204 8.67 5.10 -16.40
C VAL A 204 8.22 3.66 -16.24
N GLY A 205 8.72 2.98 -15.21
CA GLY A 205 8.14 1.73 -14.73
C GLY A 205 7.33 1.96 -13.46
N SER A 206 6.14 1.39 -13.36
CA SER A 206 5.28 1.56 -12.18
C SER A 206 4.65 0.25 -11.73
N ALA A 207 4.46 0.12 -10.42
CA ALA A 207 3.70 -0.96 -9.79
C ALA A 207 2.63 -0.37 -8.87
N SER A 208 1.38 -0.81 -9.01
CA SER A 208 0.21 -0.31 -8.26
C SER A 208 -0.67 -1.44 -7.70
N SER A 209 -1.80 -1.07 -7.10
CA SER A 209 -2.87 -1.98 -6.64
C SER A 209 -3.46 -2.91 -7.70
N ASP A 210 -3.24 -2.69 -8.99
CA ASP A 210 -3.92 -3.43 -10.04
C ASP A 210 -3.11 -3.66 -11.32
N GLU A 211 -1.91 -3.10 -11.45
CA GLU A 211 -1.05 -3.37 -12.59
C GLU A 211 0.45 -3.13 -12.36
N ILE A 212 1.24 -3.77 -13.21
CA ILE A 212 2.63 -3.39 -13.49
C ILE A 212 2.65 -2.80 -14.90
N ALA A 213 3.22 -1.61 -15.05
CA ALA A 213 3.28 -0.93 -16.34
C ALA A 213 4.68 -0.37 -16.62
N VAL A 214 5.04 -0.28 -17.91
CA VAL A 214 6.24 0.41 -18.39
C VAL A 214 5.86 1.31 -19.56
N GLY A 215 6.06 2.62 -19.40
CA GLY A 215 5.56 3.62 -20.34
C GLY A 215 4.03 3.57 -20.41
N ALA A 216 3.47 3.28 -21.58
CA ALA A 216 2.03 3.10 -21.78
C ALA A 216 1.60 1.62 -21.79
N GLU A 217 2.54 0.69 -21.70
CA GLU A 217 2.28 -0.75 -21.78
C GLU A 217 1.99 -1.32 -20.38
N VAL A 218 0.86 -2.01 -20.24
CA VAL A 218 0.55 -2.81 -19.05
C VAL A 218 1.14 -4.20 -19.25
N LEU A 219 2.11 -4.56 -18.40
CA LEU A 219 2.81 -5.84 -18.46
C LEU A 219 2.02 -6.95 -17.76
N ASP A 220 1.35 -6.60 -16.67
CA ASP A 220 0.57 -7.56 -15.88
C ASP A 220 -0.54 -6.84 -15.09
N ARG A 221 -1.64 -7.55 -14.80
CA ARG A 221 -2.78 -7.06 -14.02
C ARG A 221 -2.99 -7.90 -12.76
N GLY A 222 -3.14 -7.25 -11.62
CA GLY A 222 -3.27 -7.91 -10.30
C GLY A 222 -2.82 -7.01 -9.16
N ASP A 223 -2.95 -7.47 -7.91
CA ASP A 223 -2.44 -6.73 -6.74
C ASP A 223 -0.91 -6.81 -6.68
N TRP A 224 -0.28 -5.72 -7.11
CA TRP A 224 1.16 -5.61 -7.29
C TRP A 224 1.79 -4.56 -6.36
N THR A 225 1.22 -4.38 -5.16
CA THR A 225 1.67 -3.38 -4.15
C THR A 225 2.80 -3.84 -3.23
N GLY A 226 3.55 -4.86 -3.66
CA GLY A 226 4.59 -5.53 -2.87
C GLY A 226 5.93 -5.64 -3.59
N PRO A 227 6.97 -6.15 -2.90
CA PRO A 227 8.32 -6.12 -3.41
C PRO A 227 8.57 -6.95 -4.67
N ALA A 228 7.75 -7.97 -4.95
CA ALA A 228 7.87 -8.76 -6.18
C ALA A 228 7.65 -7.90 -7.44
N ALA A 229 6.57 -7.13 -7.49
CA ALA A 229 6.28 -6.23 -8.60
C ALA A 229 7.32 -5.10 -8.73
N ALA A 230 7.74 -4.54 -7.59
CA ALA A 230 8.82 -3.57 -7.57
C ALA A 230 10.10 -4.12 -8.19
N ARG A 231 10.50 -5.36 -7.86
CA ARG A 231 11.66 -6.01 -8.48
C ARG A 231 11.46 -6.25 -9.96
N ASN A 232 10.26 -6.63 -10.41
CA ASN A 232 9.96 -6.78 -11.84
C ASN A 232 10.20 -5.48 -12.60
N VAL A 233 9.75 -4.34 -12.07
CA VAL A 233 10.02 -3.02 -12.65
C VAL A 233 11.51 -2.70 -12.62
N LEU A 234 12.16 -2.85 -11.47
CA LEU A 234 13.53 -2.40 -11.26
C LEU A 234 14.58 -3.26 -11.99
N ARG A 235 14.22 -4.46 -12.45
CA ARG A 235 15.11 -5.33 -13.25
C ARG A 235 15.15 -4.98 -14.73
N ARG A 236 14.22 -4.13 -15.18
CA ARG A 236 14.07 -3.82 -16.60
C ARG A 236 15.07 -2.76 -17.04
N THR A 237 15.88 -3.10 -18.03
CA THR A 237 16.92 -2.22 -18.59
C THR A 237 16.38 -1.11 -19.50
N ASP A 238 15.08 -1.08 -19.74
CA ASP A 238 14.39 -0.03 -20.47
C ASP A 238 13.63 0.93 -19.53
N VAL A 239 13.92 0.96 -18.23
CA VAL A 239 13.25 1.88 -17.27
C VAL A 239 14.24 2.94 -16.79
N ASP A 240 13.85 4.22 -16.88
CA ASP A 240 14.67 5.36 -16.44
C ASP A 240 14.27 5.90 -15.07
N LEU A 241 13.03 5.65 -14.65
CA LEU A 241 12.47 6.08 -13.36
C LEU A 241 11.42 5.06 -12.89
N ALA A 242 11.44 4.71 -11.61
CA ALA A 242 10.47 3.78 -11.03
C ALA A 242 9.51 4.49 -10.06
N VAL A 243 8.20 4.25 -10.19
CA VAL A 243 7.16 4.73 -9.26
C VAL A 243 6.45 3.54 -8.64
N LEU A 244 6.70 3.29 -7.36
CA LEU A 244 6.34 2.03 -6.71
C LEU A 244 5.36 2.27 -5.56
N GLU A 245 4.13 1.81 -5.75
CA GLU A 245 3.16 1.73 -4.68
C GLU A 245 3.60 0.68 -3.66
N THR A 246 3.65 1.08 -2.39
CA THR A 246 4.00 0.19 -1.28
C THR A 246 2.86 0.17 -0.27
N ALA A 247 2.05 -0.88 -0.31
CA ALA A 247 0.97 -1.06 0.65
C ALA A 247 1.50 -1.61 1.99
N ARG A 248 0.71 -1.41 3.05
CA ARG A 248 0.93 -1.99 4.38
C ARG A 248 1.17 -3.51 4.28
N GLY A 249 0.42 -4.21 3.42
CA GLY A 249 0.51 -5.66 3.27
C GLY A 249 1.89 -6.09 2.78
N GLY A 250 2.44 -5.40 1.77
CA GLY A 250 3.79 -5.63 1.28
C GLY A 250 4.84 -5.40 2.36
N LEU A 251 4.75 -4.27 3.07
CA LEU A 251 5.68 -3.91 4.15
C LEU A 251 5.70 -4.94 5.30
N LEU A 252 4.53 -5.40 5.74
CA LEU A 252 4.43 -6.33 6.87
C LEU A 252 4.74 -7.78 6.49
N ARG A 253 4.55 -8.16 5.22
CA ARG A 253 4.79 -9.53 4.76
C ARG A 253 6.21 -9.76 4.26
N ARG A 254 6.83 -8.75 3.65
CA ARG A 254 8.10 -8.90 2.91
C ARG A 254 9.06 -7.71 3.03
N GLY A 255 8.62 -6.55 3.54
CA GLY A 255 9.41 -5.32 3.55
C GLY A 255 9.48 -4.63 2.19
N LEU A 256 10.41 -3.69 2.05
CA LEU A 256 10.70 -2.98 0.80
C LEU A 256 11.50 -3.84 -0.18
N ALA A 257 11.36 -3.55 -1.47
CA ALA A 257 12.19 -4.13 -2.52
C ALA A 257 13.58 -3.48 -2.63
N VAL A 258 13.68 -2.22 -2.19
CA VAL A 258 14.88 -1.39 -2.30
C VAL A 258 15.37 -0.96 -0.92
N GLU A 259 16.68 -0.79 -0.80
CA GLU A 259 17.32 -0.28 0.41
C GLU A 259 17.21 1.25 0.53
N SER A 260 17.24 1.94 -0.62
CA SER A 260 17.11 3.38 -0.72
C SER A 260 16.19 3.83 -1.86
N CYS A 261 15.69 5.06 -1.77
CA CYS A 261 14.97 5.73 -2.85
C CYS A 261 15.25 7.24 -2.89
N ALA A 262 15.01 7.85 -4.05
CA ALA A 262 15.25 9.28 -4.27
C ALA A 262 14.16 10.15 -3.62
N ALA A 263 12.92 9.67 -3.63
CA ALA A 263 11.82 10.35 -2.98
C ALA A 263 10.76 9.36 -2.46
N ALA A 264 10.04 9.77 -1.42
CA ALA A 264 8.89 9.01 -0.92
C ALA A 264 7.72 9.91 -0.57
N LEU A 265 6.50 9.44 -0.83
CA LEU A 265 5.26 10.09 -0.47
C LEU A 265 4.52 9.24 0.56
N ILE A 266 4.11 9.87 1.67
CA ILE A 266 3.10 9.33 2.57
C ILE A 266 1.85 10.21 2.47
N THR A 267 0.79 9.69 1.85
CA THR A 267 -0.42 10.48 1.58
C THR A 267 -1.24 10.77 2.84
N ASN A 268 -1.42 9.76 3.70
CA ASN A 268 -2.16 9.83 4.96
C ASN A 268 -1.99 8.52 5.76
N VAL A 269 -2.37 8.56 7.03
CA VAL A 269 -2.44 7.44 7.97
C VAL A 269 -3.85 7.40 8.58
N GLY A 270 -4.73 6.61 7.97
CA GLY A 270 -6.07 6.33 8.49
C GLY A 270 -6.17 4.96 9.14
N ASP A 271 -7.30 4.72 9.81
CA ASP A 271 -7.67 3.39 10.32
C ASP A 271 -8.01 2.47 9.14
N ASP A 272 -7.13 1.50 8.90
CA ASP A 272 -7.29 0.55 7.83
C ASP A 272 -6.60 -0.76 8.18
N HIS A 273 -7.44 -1.75 8.54
CA HIS A 273 -7.03 -3.08 8.97
C HIS A 273 -6.11 -3.11 10.20
N ILE A 274 -6.43 -2.29 11.21
CA ILE A 274 -5.84 -2.39 12.55
C ILE A 274 -6.22 -3.75 13.18
N GLY A 275 -5.32 -4.31 13.98
CA GLY A 275 -5.46 -5.63 14.64
C GLY A 275 -4.87 -6.79 13.86
N SER A 276 -4.19 -6.54 12.73
CA SER A 276 -3.56 -7.57 11.90
C SER A 276 -2.04 -7.39 11.84
N TYR A 277 -1.28 -8.49 11.78
CA TYR A 277 0.19 -8.49 11.67
C TYR A 277 0.89 -7.73 12.82
N GLY A 278 0.35 -7.84 14.03
CA GLY A 278 0.84 -7.17 15.22
C GLY A 278 0.80 -5.63 15.19
N ILE A 279 -0.11 -5.03 14.41
CA ILE A 279 -0.35 -3.59 14.36
C ILE A 279 -1.69 -3.29 15.02
N ASP A 280 -1.66 -2.73 16.23
CA ASP A 280 -2.85 -2.61 17.08
C ASP A 280 -3.43 -1.20 17.15
N ASP A 281 -2.72 -0.20 16.63
CA ASP A 281 -3.09 1.20 16.70
C ASP A 281 -2.52 2.03 15.53
N LEU A 282 -2.97 3.28 15.42
CA LEU A 282 -2.50 4.24 14.42
C LEU A 282 -1.02 4.60 14.59
N ALA A 283 -0.47 4.53 15.81
CA ALA A 283 0.96 4.74 16.03
C ALA A 283 1.78 3.61 15.38
N GLY A 284 1.33 2.36 15.48
CA GLY A 284 1.86 1.20 14.77
C GLY A 284 1.74 1.34 13.27
N MET A 285 0.59 1.78 12.76
CA MET A 285 0.41 2.05 11.34
C MET A 285 1.37 3.14 10.84
N THR A 286 1.57 4.21 11.61
CA THR A 286 2.52 5.29 11.30
C THR A 286 3.94 4.75 11.21
N ARG A 287 4.37 3.89 12.15
CA ARG A 287 5.70 3.24 12.09
C ARG A 287 5.88 2.38 10.86
N VAL A 288 4.84 1.63 10.47
CA VAL A 288 4.90 0.81 9.25
C VAL A 288 5.09 1.69 8.02
N LYS A 289 4.31 2.77 7.90
CA LYS A 289 4.44 3.69 6.76
C LYS A 289 5.75 4.47 6.79
N ALA A 290 6.29 4.80 7.97
CA ALA A 290 7.57 5.49 8.12
C ALA A 290 8.75 4.76 7.47
N VAL A 291 8.66 3.44 7.28
CA VAL A 291 9.67 2.64 6.55
C VAL A 291 9.98 3.21 5.16
N VAL A 292 8.98 3.76 4.45
CA VAL A 292 9.24 4.35 3.12
C VAL A 292 9.99 5.68 3.22
N ALA A 293 9.66 6.51 4.21
CA ALA A 293 10.34 7.78 4.44
C ALA A 293 11.78 7.57 4.94
N GLU A 294 11.97 6.52 5.73
CA GLU A 294 13.26 6.08 6.22
C GLU A 294 14.18 5.57 5.12
N ALA A 295 13.64 4.96 4.06
CA ALA A 295 14.40 4.54 2.89
C ALA A 295 14.87 5.71 2.00
N VAL A 296 14.41 6.94 2.22
CA VAL A 296 14.85 8.08 1.42
C VAL A 296 16.31 8.41 1.72
N GLU A 297 17.10 8.59 0.66
CA GLU A 297 18.51 8.99 0.73
C GLU A 297 18.67 10.33 1.45
N SER A 298 19.85 10.60 2.03
CA SER A 298 20.10 11.86 2.74
C SER A 298 19.96 13.10 1.85
N THR A 299 20.17 12.96 0.54
CA THR A 299 19.97 13.99 -0.49
C THR A 299 18.57 13.96 -1.10
N GLY A 300 17.75 12.96 -0.77
CA GLY A 300 16.40 12.77 -1.27
C GLY A 300 15.35 13.59 -0.50
N THR A 301 14.08 13.42 -0.87
CA THR A 301 12.96 14.15 -0.27
C THR A 301 11.81 13.24 0.17
N VAL A 302 11.31 13.47 1.38
CA VAL A 302 10.06 12.88 1.87
C VAL A 302 8.95 13.92 1.75
N VAL A 303 7.86 13.54 1.10
CA VAL A 303 6.66 14.35 0.92
C VAL A 303 5.59 13.89 1.91
N LEU A 304 5.12 14.79 2.77
CA LEU A 304 4.18 14.50 3.86
C LEU A 304 2.96 15.41 3.83
N ASN A 305 1.79 14.87 4.17
CA ASN A 305 0.55 15.64 4.25
C ASN A 305 0.50 16.48 5.54
N ALA A 306 0.29 17.79 5.41
CA ALA A 306 0.14 18.70 6.56
C ALA A 306 -1.22 18.56 7.28
N HIS A 307 -2.23 17.96 6.63
CA HIS A 307 -3.52 17.62 7.26
C HIS A 307 -3.44 16.39 8.17
N ASP A 308 -2.32 15.66 8.16
CA ASP A 308 -2.14 14.46 8.97
C ASP A 308 -1.15 14.73 10.13
N ASP A 309 -1.70 14.91 11.32
CA ASP A 309 -0.97 15.15 12.57
C ASP A 309 0.11 14.09 12.86
N LYS A 310 -0.12 12.83 12.47
CA LYS A 310 0.84 11.72 12.67
C LYS A 310 2.04 11.88 11.76
N LEU A 311 1.82 12.36 10.52
CA LEU A 311 2.90 12.66 9.59
C LEU A 311 3.67 13.92 9.99
N VAL A 312 2.97 14.95 10.46
CA VAL A 312 3.59 16.16 11.02
C VAL A 312 4.49 15.79 12.21
N ALA A 313 4.02 14.91 13.11
CA ALA A 313 4.80 14.42 14.24
C ALA A 313 5.97 13.49 13.83
N LEU A 314 5.89 12.83 12.67
CA LEU A 314 6.96 12.02 12.12
C LEU A 314 8.10 12.88 11.56
N ALA A 315 7.79 14.02 10.95
CA ALA A 315 8.75 14.84 10.20
C ALA A 315 10.07 15.16 10.95
N PRO A 316 10.07 15.55 12.24
CA PRO A 316 11.32 15.87 12.97
C PRO A 316 12.25 14.68 13.19
N ARG A 317 11.78 13.44 12.98
CA ARG A 317 12.57 12.20 13.14
C ARG A 317 13.27 11.78 11.85
N LEU A 318 12.91 12.39 10.72
CA LEU A 318 13.43 12.03 9.41
C LEU A 318 14.77 12.73 9.15
N ARG A 319 15.71 11.99 8.53
CA ARG A 319 17.02 12.53 8.15
C ARG A 319 17.00 13.23 6.80
N ALA A 320 16.16 12.74 5.88
CA ALA A 320 15.98 13.31 4.56
C ALA A 320 15.22 14.65 4.64
N ARG A 321 15.32 15.45 3.57
CA ARG A 321 14.55 16.68 3.46
C ARG A 321 13.05 16.37 3.49
N VAL A 322 12.29 17.12 4.29
CA VAL A 322 10.82 17.03 4.29
C VAL A 322 10.22 18.17 3.48
N VAL A 323 9.24 17.86 2.64
CA VAL A 323 8.37 18.83 1.97
C VAL A 323 6.94 18.53 2.37
N PHE A 324 6.26 19.51 2.96
CA PHE A 324 4.84 19.40 3.27
C PHE A 324 3.99 19.73 2.05
N PHE A 325 2.87 19.01 1.92
CA PHE A 325 1.79 19.41 1.03
C PHE A 325 0.47 19.58 1.78
N ALA A 326 -0.41 20.43 1.27
CA ALA A 326 -1.73 20.68 1.85
C ALA A 326 -2.72 21.20 0.81
N ASP A 327 -4.01 21.00 1.06
CA ASP A 327 -5.07 21.75 0.41
C ASP A 327 -5.62 22.77 1.43
N LEU A 328 -5.18 24.04 1.30
CA LEU A 328 -5.52 25.11 2.23
C LEU A 328 -6.92 25.69 2.02
N ASP A 329 -7.57 25.32 0.91
CA ASP A 329 -8.98 25.62 0.65
C ASP A 329 -9.88 24.72 1.52
N ARG A 330 -9.36 23.59 2.02
CA ARG A 330 -9.95 22.90 3.19
C ARG A 330 -9.65 23.74 4.41
N ASP A 331 -10.70 24.18 5.11
CA ASP A 331 -10.60 25.03 6.30
C ASP A 331 -10.02 24.28 7.51
N ASP A 332 -8.74 23.88 7.42
CA ASP A 332 -7.97 23.17 8.43
C ASP A 332 -6.90 24.10 9.03
N PRO A 333 -7.15 24.66 10.23
CA PRO A 333 -6.20 25.53 10.90
C PRO A 333 -4.85 24.85 11.21
N ALA A 334 -4.83 23.54 11.47
CA ALA A 334 -3.61 22.83 11.84
C ALA A 334 -2.66 22.75 10.63
N ALA A 335 -3.19 22.38 9.46
CA ALA A 335 -2.41 22.38 8.22
C ALA A 335 -1.88 23.78 7.88
N ARG A 336 -2.69 24.83 8.03
CA ARG A 336 -2.24 26.23 7.81
C ARG A 336 -1.06 26.61 8.70
N VAL A 337 -1.08 26.22 9.98
CA VAL A 337 0.04 26.48 10.90
C VAL A 337 1.31 25.75 10.45
N VAL A 338 1.20 24.49 10.04
CA VAL A 338 2.34 23.70 9.54
C VAL A 338 2.94 24.34 8.29
N ILE A 339 2.10 24.72 7.31
CA ILE A 339 2.55 25.38 6.08
C ILE A 339 3.17 26.74 6.34
N ALA A 340 2.55 27.57 7.21
CA ALA A 340 3.11 28.86 7.57
C ALA A 340 4.49 28.72 8.26
N GLY A 341 4.62 27.73 9.14
CA GLY A 341 5.91 27.41 9.78
C GLY A 341 6.97 26.96 8.78
N ALA A 342 6.60 26.14 7.79
CA ALA A 342 7.50 25.73 6.71
C ALA A 342 7.98 26.93 5.87
N ARG A 343 7.04 27.77 5.41
CA ARG A 343 7.35 29.03 4.68
C ARG A 343 8.27 29.93 5.49
N ALA A 344 8.03 30.09 6.80
CA ALA A 344 8.87 30.91 7.69
C ALA A 344 10.31 30.38 7.84
N ARG A 345 10.54 29.08 7.65
CA ARG A 345 11.89 28.47 7.61
C ARG A 345 12.56 28.55 6.24
N GLY A 346 11.92 29.20 5.26
CA GLY A 346 12.40 29.26 3.88
C GLY A 346 12.20 27.95 3.10
N GLU A 347 11.36 27.04 3.60
CA GLU A 347 10.99 25.82 2.88
C GLU A 347 9.95 26.16 1.79
N ARG A 348 9.91 25.35 0.73
CA ARG A 348 8.92 25.46 -0.36
C ARG A 348 7.90 24.32 -0.24
N PRO A 349 6.84 24.46 0.57
CA PRO A 349 5.73 23.51 0.56
C PRO A 349 4.94 23.64 -0.74
N VAL A 350 4.20 22.59 -1.10
CA VAL A 350 3.29 22.63 -2.25
C VAL A 350 1.86 22.65 -1.74
N VAL A 351 1.04 23.60 -2.17
CA VAL A 351 -0.32 23.74 -1.64
C VAL A 351 -1.36 23.94 -2.73
N ALA A 352 -2.60 23.54 -2.47
CA ALA A 352 -3.75 24.14 -3.14
C ALA A 352 -4.22 25.35 -2.32
N GLU A 353 -4.35 26.51 -2.95
CA GLU A 353 -4.76 27.77 -2.31
C GLU A 353 -5.43 28.67 -3.36
N GLY A 354 -6.67 29.09 -3.10
CA GLY A 354 -7.43 29.94 -4.01
C GLY A 354 -7.76 29.28 -5.35
N GLY A 355 -8.02 27.96 -5.34
CA GLY A 355 -8.33 27.20 -6.55
C GLY A 355 -7.13 26.93 -7.47
N LYS A 356 -5.89 27.11 -6.97
CA LYS A 356 -4.65 26.87 -7.71
C LYS A 356 -3.70 25.97 -6.93
N ILE A 357 -2.95 25.12 -7.64
CA ILE A 357 -1.82 24.39 -7.08
C ILE A 357 -0.57 25.28 -7.19
N LEU A 358 0.11 25.50 -6.07
CA LEU A 358 1.30 26.35 -5.92
C LEU A 358 2.50 25.53 -5.42
N ASP A 359 3.67 25.72 -6.03
CA ASP A 359 4.98 25.23 -5.55
C ASP A 359 5.75 26.39 -4.90
N GLY A 360 5.71 26.46 -3.56
CA GLY A 360 6.08 27.65 -2.82
C GLY A 360 5.10 28.80 -3.11
N GLU A 361 5.55 29.76 -3.91
CA GLU A 361 4.75 30.90 -4.40
C GLU A 361 4.47 30.81 -5.92
N GLU A 362 5.08 29.85 -6.61
CA GLU A 362 4.94 29.67 -8.05
C GLU A 362 3.64 28.94 -8.35
N ALA A 363 2.74 29.58 -9.10
CA ALA A 363 1.53 28.92 -9.59
C ALA A 363 1.88 27.85 -10.63
N VAL A 364 1.42 26.62 -10.40
CA VAL A 364 1.64 25.48 -11.29
C VAL A 364 0.46 25.31 -12.24
N VAL A 365 -0.74 25.14 -11.69
CA VAL A 365 -1.96 24.90 -12.49
C VAL A 365 -3.21 25.27 -11.68
N ASP A 366 -4.26 25.71 -12.36
CA ASP A 366 -5.58 25.85 -11.75
C ASP A 366 -6.13 24.46 -11.38
N VAL A 367 -6.69 24.30 -10.19
CA VAL A 367 -7.27 23.02 -9.72
C VAL A 367 -8.34 22.52 -10.69
N ALA A 368 -9.13 23.44 -11.25
CA ALA A 368 -10.18 23.11 -12.22
C ALA A 368 -9.66 22.59 -13.57
N ALA A 369 -8.39 22.84 -13.91
CA ALA A 369 -7.77 22.29 -15.12
C ALA A 369 -7.24 20.86 -14.91
N VAL A 370 -7.27 20.32 -13.70
CA VAL A 370 -6.88 18.95 -13.37
C VAL A 370 -8.13 18.06 -13.34
N PRO A 371 -8.39 17.21 -14.36
CA PRO A 371 -9.70 16.56 -14.54
C PRO A 371 -10.17 15.73 -13.34
N ILE A 372 -9.26 14.99 -12.69
CA ILE A 372 -9.59 14.13 -11.55
C ILE A 372 -10.06 14.90 -10.30
N THR A 373 -9.91 16.22 -10.25
CA THR A 373 -10.36 17.05 -9.12
C THR A 373 -11.83 17.42 -9.24
N PHE A 374 -12.46 17.24 -10.42
CA PHE A 374 -13.83 17.66 -10.69
C PHE A 374 -14.07 19.14 -10.33
N GLY A 375 -13.18 20.03 -10.78
CA GLY A 375 -13.29 21.47 -10.45
C GLY A 375 -12.95 21.80 -8.99
N GLY A 376 -12.33 20.87 -8.26
CA GLY A 376 -12.07 20.97 -6.82
C GLY A 376 -13.08 20.21 -5.94
N ALA A 377 -14.17 19.68 -6.52
CA ALA A 377 -15.17 18.92 -5.77
C ALA A 377 -14.60 17.62 -5.15
N ALA A 378 -13.60 17.00 -5.78
CA ALA A 378 -12.90 15.84 -5.24
C ALA A 378 -11.66 16.29 -4.44
N ALA A 379 -11.87 16.80 -3.21
CA ALA A 379 -10.79 17.30 -2.35
C ALA A 379 -9.64 16.29 -2.14
N TYR A 380 -9.95 14.99 -2.04
CA TYR A 380 -8.93 13.95 -1.93
C TYR A 380 -8.04 13.84 -3.19
N ASN A 381 -8.56 14.16 -4.38
CA ASN A 381 -7.79 14.20 -5.61
C ASN A 381 -7.07 15.54 -5.82
N VAL A 382 -7.55 16.63 -5.23
CA VAL A 382 -6.76 17.86 -5.10
C VAL A 382 -5.50 17.56 -4.28
N GLU A 383 -5.64 16.94 -3.11
CA GLU A 383 -4.48 16.52 -2.30
C GLU A 383 -3.53 15.58 -3.06
N ASN A 384 -4.04 14.56 -3.76
CA ASN A 384 -3.21 13.67 -4.56
C ASN A 384 -2.43 14.43 -5.65
N ALA A 385 -3.05 15.42 -6.29
CA ALA A 385 -2.40 16.25 -7.31
C ALA A 385 -1.29 17.13 -6.70
N VAL A 386 -1.58 17.82 -5.60
CA VAL A 386 -0.60 18.65 -4.87
C VAL A 386 0.59 17.79 -4.41
N ALA A 387 0.32 16.60 -3.86
CA ALA A 387 1.36 15.64 -3.47
C ALA A 387 2.22 15.19 -4.66
N CYS A 388 1.61 14.94 -5.82
CA CYS A 388 2.34 14.57 -7.04
C CYS A 388 3.21 15.70 -7.58
N VAL A 389 2.79 16.97 -7.45
CA VAL A 389 3.65 18.12 -7.76
C VAL A 389 4.89 18.12 -6.88
N ALA A 390 4.72 17.99 -5.56
CA ALA A 390 5.84 17.93 -4.62
C ALA A 390 6.81 16.77 -4.94
N LEU A 391 6.26 15.59 -5.24
CA LEU A 391 7.04 14.40 -5.56
C LEU A 391 7.75 14.52 -6.92
N ALA A 392 7.11 15.09 -7.93
CA ALA A 392 7.71 15.33 -9.24
C ALA A 392 8.87 16.34 -9.15
N ARG A 393 8.71 17.40 -8.37
CA ARG A 393 9.79 18.37 -8.10
C ARG A 393 10.97 17.74 -7.37
N ALA A 394 10.70 16.89 -6.38
CA ALA A 394 11.73 16.12 -5.68
C ALA A 394 12.55 15.22 -6.62
N LEU A 395 11.93 14.73 -7.70
CA LEU A 395 12.58 13.90 -8.72
C LEU A 395 13.22 14.74 -9.85
N GLY A 396 13.23 16.06 -9.73
CA GLY A 396 13.82 16.97 -10.73
C GLY A 396 12.99 17.15 -12.00
N ILE A 397 11.70 16.79 -11.99
CA ILE A 397 10.82 16.92 -13.15
C ILE A 397 10.46 18.41 -13.37
N GLY A 398 10.61 18.86 -14.62
CA GLY A 398 10.37 20.25 -15.03
C GLY A 398 8.90 20.68 -14.95
N HIS A 399 8.69 21.99 -14.80
CA HIS A 399 7.35 22.60 -14.62
C HIS A 399 6.38 22.19 -15.73
N ASP A 400 6.78 22.33 -17.00
CA ASP A 400 5.89 22.07 -18.14
C ASP A 400 5.41 20.61 -18.21
N ALA A 401 6.26 19.66 -17.82
CA ALA A 401 5.89 18.24 -17.78
C ALA A 401 4.89 17.96 -16.64
N ILE A 402 5.06 18.63 -15.49
CA ILE A 402 4.10 18.56 -14.38
C ILE A 402 2.73 19.08 -14.85
N VAL A 403 2.68 20.27 -15.45
CA VAL A 403 1.42 20.87 -15.94
C VAL A 403 0.74 19.99 -16.99
N ARG A 404 1.48 19.51 -17.99
CA ARG A 404 0.92 18.59 -19.00
C ARG A 404 0.42 17.30 -18.38
N GLY A 405 1.18 16.72 -17.46
CA GLY A 405 0.82 15.47 -16.80
C GLY A 405 -0.45 15.58 -15.98
N LEU A 406 -0.60 16.67 -15.22
CA LEU A 406 -1.80 16.95 -14.43
C LEU A 406 -3.03 17.20 -15.30
N THR A 407 -2.90 18.03 -16.34
CA THR A 407 -4.05 18.43 -17.18
C THR A 407 -4.50 17.33 -18.14
N ALA A 408 -3.60 16.42 -18.53
CA ALA A 408 -3.93 15.32 -19.43
C ALA A 408 -4.42 14.04 -18.71
N PHE A 409 -4.31 13.95 -17.39
CA PHE A 409 -4.71 12.77 -16.62
C PHE A 409 -6.22 12.76 -16.37
N GLN A 410 -6.93 11.84 -17.03
CA GLN A 410 -8.38 11.72 -16.98
C GLN A 410 -8.83 10.75 -15.88
N PRO A 411 -10.09 10.85 -15.39
CA PRO A 411 -10.65 9.83 -14.49
C PRO A 411 -10.56 8.40 -15.04
N SER A 412 -10.68 8.22 -16.36
CA SER A 412 -10.53 6.92 -17.03
C SER A 412 -9.09 6.38 -17.05
N ASP A 413 -8.07 7.23 -16.84
CA ASP A 413 -6.68 6.79 -16.64
C ASP A 413 -6.48 6.19 -15.23
N ASN A 414 -7.48 6.34 -14.34
CA ASN A 414 -7.45 5.87 -12.98
C ASN A 414 -8.73 5.10 -12.63
N PRO A 415 -8.98 3.97 -13.32
CA PRO A 415 -10.23 3.25 -13.18
C PRO A 415 -10.54 2.92 -11.72
N ARG A 416 -11.82 3.00 -11.37
CA ARG A 416 -12.33 2.74 -10.01
C ARG A 416 -11.88 3.75 -8.94
N ARG A 417 -11.48 4.96 -9.30
CA ARG A 417 -11.03 5.99 -8.35
C ARG A 417 -11.57 7.37 -8.74
N GLY A 418 -12.88 7.50 -8.65
CA GLY A 418 -13.63 8.65 -9.11
C GLY A 418 -13.91 8.60 -10.61
N GLU A 419 -14.19 7.42 -11.17
CA GLU A 419 -14.52 7.28 -12.59
C GLU A 419 -16.00 7.56 -12.81
N LEU A 420 -16.32 8.67 -13.47
CA LEU A 420 -17.69 9.10 -13.74
C LEU A 420 -18.08 8.78 -15.19
N VAL A 421 -19.18 8.03 -15.35
CA VAL A 421 -19.73 7.63 -16.63
C VAL A 421 -21.20 8.06 -16.70
N GLU A 422 -21.66 8.53 -17.86
CA GLU A 422 -23.08 8.85 -18.09
C GLU A 422 -23.67 7.94 -19.18
N ARG A 423 -24.84 7.36 -18.91
CA ARG A 423 -25.57 6.45 -19.81
C ARG A 423 -27.07 6.67 -19.66
N GLY A 424 -27.79 6.94 -20.75
CA GLY A 424 -29.24 7.14 -20.72
C GLY A 424 -29.71 8.29 -19.80
N GLY A 425 -28.86 9.31 -19.59
CA GLY A 425 -29.12 10.39 -18.62
C GLY A 425 -28.91 10.02 -17.15
N VAL A 426 -28.41 8.81 -16.86
CA VAL A 426 -28.03 8.35 -15.52
C VAL A 426 -26.52 8.49 -15.36
N ARG A 427 -26.09 9.10 -14.25
CA ARG A 427 -24.67 9.25 -13.92
C ARG A 427 -24.24 8.13 -12.98
N VAL A 428 -23.12 7.48 -13.29
CA VAL A 428 -22.57 6.34 -12.56
C VAL A 428 -21.15 6.67 -12.14
N LEU A 429 -20.90 6.74 -10.84
CA LEU A 429 -19.58 6.93 -10.25
C LEU A 429 -19.04 5.57 -9.77
N LEU A 430 -17.93 5.13 -10.35
CA LEU A 430 -17.25 3.89 -10.00
C LEU A 430 -16.06 4.22 -9.08
N ASP A 431 -16.04 3.65 -7.88
CA ASP A 431 -14.99 3.92 -6.89
C ASP A 431 -14.60 2.70 -6.04
N PHE A 432 -13.35 2.68 -5.56
CA PHE A 432 -12.76 1.65 -4.71
C PHE A 432 -12.73 2.03 -3.22
N GLY A 433 -13.43 3.09 -2.81
CA GLY A 433 -13.60 3.47 -1.42
C GLY A 433 -14.11 2.31 -0.58
N HIS A 434 -13.33 1.90 0.43
CA HIS A 434 -13.54 0.67 1.20
C HIS A 434 -13.34 0.85 2.72
N ASN A 435 -12.97 2.05 3.16
CA ASN A 435 -12.87 2.45 4.56
C ASN A 435 -13.62 3.78 4.75
N ALA A 436 -13.91 4.14 6.00
CA ALA A 436 -14.74 5.31 6.32
C ALA A 436 -14.19 6.60 5.69
N ASP A 437 -12.89 6.86 5.81
CA ASP A 437 -12.28 8.07 5.25
C ASP A 437 -12.38 8.15 3.72
N GLY A 438 -12.13 7.03 3.03
CA GLY A 438 -12.25 6.96 1.57
C GLY A 438 -13.69 7.16 1.12
N ILE A 439 -14.64 6.51 1.78
CA ILE A 439 -16.06 6.63 1.46
C ILE A 439 -16.59 8.04 1.75
N ARG A 440 -16.17 8.67 2.84
CA ARG A 440 -16.48 10.08 3.13
C ARG A 440 -16.08 10.99 1.96
N GLY A 441 -14.86 10.84 1.45
CA GLY A 441 -14.37 11.60 0.30
C GLY A 441 -15.21 11.37 -0.96
N VAL A 442 -15.60 10.13 -1.24
CA VAL A 442 -16.48 9.80 -2.37
C VAL A 442 -17.87 10.41 -2.18
N MET A 443 -18.45 10.31 -0.99
CA MET A 443 -19.79 10.84 -0.68
C MET A 443 -19.85 12.37 -0.72
N GLN A 444 -18.76 13.06 -0.34
CA GLN A 444 -18.60 14.50 -0.54
C GLN A 444 -18.57 14.87 -2.02
N LEU A 445 -17.80 14.14 -2.84
CA LEU A 445 -17.79 14.33 -4.30
C LEU A 445 -19.19 14.11 -4.89
N VAL A 446 -19.87 13.03 -4.51
CA VAL A 446 -21.24 12.72 -4.96
C VAL A 446 -22.19 13.87 -4.62
N SER A 447 -22.10 14.41 -3.40
CA SER A 447 -22.94 15.52 -2.96
C SER A 447 -22.71 16.77 -3.81
N ALA A 448 -21.45 17.10 -4.12
CA ALA A 448 -21.10 18.22 -4.99
C ALA A 448 -21.57 18.00 -6.45
N LEU A 449 -21.36 16.80 -7.01
CA LEU A 449 -21.81 16.48 -8.38
C LEU A 449 -23.34 16.46 -8.52
N ARG A 450 -24.06 16.21 -7.42
CA ARG A 450 -25.53 16.24 -7.37
C ARG A 450 -26.10 17.63 -7.10
N GLU A 451 -25.27 18.64 -6.81
CA GLU A 451 -25.77 20.00 -6.63
C GLU A 451 -26.49 20.47 -7.90
N GLY A 452 -27.72 20.97 -7.74
CA GLY A 452 -28.60 21.34 -8.85
C GLY A 452 -29.22 20.17 -9.65
N HIS A 453 -28.98 18.91 -9.27
CA HIS A 453 -29.45 17.71 -9.98
C HIS A 453 -30.21 16.75 -9.04
N PRO A 454 -31.53 16.92 -8.85
CA PRO A 454 -32.28 16.26 -7.78
C PRO A 454 -32.71 14.80 -8.07
N GLY A 455 -32.00 14.08 -8.94
CA GLY A 455 -32.31 12.67 -9.20
C GLY A 455 -31.99 11.76 -8.01
N ARG A 456 -32.54 10.55 -8.02
CA ARG A 456 -32.37 9.58 -6.94
C ARG A 456 -30.92 9.11 -6.86
N LEU A 457 -30.42 8.92 -5.63
CA LEU A 457 -29.11 8.35 -5.37
C LEU A 457 -29.23 6.87 -4.97
N SER A 458 -28.63 5.99 -5.76
CA SER A 458 -28.44 4.58 -5.40
C SER A 458 -26.98 4.31 -5.08
N VAL A 459 -26.70 3.65 -3.95
CA VAL A 459 -25.34 3.26 -3.55
C VAL A 459 -25.22 1.75 -3.50
N VAL A 460 -24.31 1.19 -4.28
CA VAL A 460 -23.91 -0.22 -4.20
C VAL A 460 -22.72 -0.31 -3.25
N ALA A 461 -22.85 -1.09 -2.18
CA ALA A 461 -21.86 -1.18 -1.11
C ALA A 461 -21.57 -2.63 -0.70
N GLY A 462 -20.34 -2.86 -0.27
CA GLY A 462 -19.87 -4.14 0.29
C GLY A 462 -18.55 -3.92 1.02
N ALA A 463 -18.11 -4.93 1.77
CA ALA A 463 -16.84 -4.90 2.47
C ALA A 463 -16.19 -6.29 2.50
N ALA A 464 -14.85 -6.33 2.64
CA ALA A 464 -14.14 -7.57 2.83
C ALA A 464 -14.47 -8.15 4.22
N GLY A 465 -14.53 -9.48 4.35
CA GLY A 465 -14.95 -10.14 5.59
C GLY A 465 -13.96 -10.00 6.75
N ASP A 466 -12.72 -9.58 6.50
CA ASP A 466 -11.74 -9.27 7.55
C ASP A 466 -11.92 -7.89 8.19
N ARG A 467 -12.98 -7.14 7.81
CA ARG A 467 -13.38 -5.89 8.47
C ARG A 467 -14.11 -6.15 9.78
N SER A 468 -13.87 -5.30 10.77
CA SER A 468 -14.59 -5.34 12.03
C SER A 468 -16.02 -4.84 11.87
N GLU A 469 -16.90 -5.18 12.82
CA GLU A 469 -18.26 -4.63 12.84
C GLU A 469 -18.25 -3.10 12.94
N HIS A 470 -17.32 -2.56 13.76
CA HIS A 470 -17.12 -1.12 13.88
C HIS A 470 -16.76 -0.48 12.52
N ASP A 471 -15.85 -1.08 11.76
CA ASP A 471 -15.46 -0.55 10.43
C ASP A 471 -16.65 -0.51 9.48
N ILE A 472 -17.47 -1.56 9.47
CA ILE A 472 -18.68 -1.66 8.65
C ILE A 472 -19.70 -0.60 9.09
N SER A 473 -19.87 -0.39 10.39
CA SER A 473 -20.77 0.65 10.92
C SER A 473 -20.33 2.06 10.50
N GLU A 474 -19.05 2.39 10.64
CA GLU A 474 -18.52 3.70 10.22
C GLU A 474 -18.69 3.92 8.73
N VAL A 475 -18.33 2.93 7.90
CA VAL A 475 -18.56 2.96 6.45
C VAL A 475 -20.03 3.19 6.11
N THR A 476 -20.95 2.53 6.80
CA THR A 476 -22.40 2.68 6.60
C THR A 476 -22.86 4.10 6.90
N ARG A 477 -22.37 4.71 7.99
CA ARG A 477 -22.72 6.09 8.35
C ARG A 477 -22.23 7.10 7.33
N GLU A 478 -21.04 6.90 6.78
CA GLU A 478 -20.51 7.75 5.72
C GLU A 478 -21.35 7.66 4.44
N ILE A 479 -21.82 6.45 4.06
CA ILE A 479 -22.78 6.28 2.95
C ILE A 479 -24.06 7.07 3.21
N LEU A 480 -24.61 7.00 4.43
CA LEU A 480 -25.85 7.70 4.80
C LEU A 480 -25.71 9.22 4.78
N ALA A 481 -24.50 9.77 4.96
CA ALA A 481 -24.26 11.21 4.92
C ALA A 481 -24.60 11.82 3.55
N ALA A 482 -24.50 11.06 2.45
CA ALA A 482 -24.92 11.48 1.11
C ALA A 482 -26.43 11.39 0.87
N LYS A 483 -27.20 10.91 1.86
CA LYS A 483 -28.66 10.72 1.81
C LYS A 483 -29.10 9.92 0.58
N PRO A 484 -28.68 8.64 0.47
CA PRO A 484 -29.11 7.78 -0.62
C PRO A 484 -30.61 7.50 -0.52
N ASP A 485 -31.26 7.33 -1.68
CA ASP A 485 -32.65 6.87 -1.78
C ASP A 485 -32.72 5.34 -1.76
N ARG A 486 -31.63 4.66 -2.14
CA ARG A 486 -31.54 3.20 -2.18
C ARG A 486 -30.12 2.72 -1.85
N VAL A 487 -30.02 1.64 -1.08
CA VAL A 487 -28.74 0.98 -0.80
C VAL A 487 -28.80 -0.48 -1.26
N LEU A 488 -27.85 -0.87 -2.11
CA LEU A 488 -27.69 -2.21 -2.66
C LEU A 488 -26.47 -2.85 -2.00
N LEU A 489 -26.71 -3.84 -1.14
CA LEU A 489 -25.67 -4.52 -0.39
C LEU A 489 -25.23 -5.76 -1.15
N ARG A 490 -23.92 -5.94 -1.30
CA ARG A 490 -23.37 -7.13 -1.93
C ARG A 490 -22.31 -7.78 -1.07
N GLU A 491 -22.19 -9.09 -1.25
CA GLU A 491 -21.03 -9.81 -0.76
C GLU A 491 -19.87 -9.66 -1.76
N LEU A 492 -18.66 -9.47 -1.26
CA LEU A 492 -17.47 -9.42 -2.11
C LEU A 492 -17.00 -10.87 -2.37
N GLY A 493 -17.41 -11.45 -3.51
CA GLY A 493 -17.03 -12.80 -3.90
C GLY A 493 -15.52 -13.04 -3.84
N GLY A 494 -15.08 -14.10 -3.16
CA GLY A 494 -13.65 -14.38 -2.93
C GLY A 494 -12.99 -13.60 -1.78
N TYR A 495 -13.72 -12.67 -1.15
CA TYR A 495 -13.24 -11.84 -0.03
C TYR A 495 -14.04 -12.08 1.26
N THR A 496 -14.65 -13.25 1.43
CA THR A 496 -15.35 -13.62 2.69
C THR A 496 -14.40 -13.71 3.88
N ARG A 497 -13.11 -14.01 3.63
CA ARG A 497 -12.03 -14.00 4.65
C ARG A 497 -12.36 -14.79 5.92
N GLY A 498 -13.11 -15.88 5.77
CA GLY A 498 -13.51 -16.76 6.88
C GLY A 498 -14.86 -16.42 7.53
N ARG A 499 -15.58 -15.39 7.07
CA ARG A 499 -16.98 -15.15 7.45
C ARG A 499 -17.95 -16.03 6.68
N GLU A 500 -19.11 -16.26 7.28
CA GLU A 500 -20.20 -16.99 6.65
C GLU A 500 -20.83 -16.15 5.53
N PRO A 501 -21.29 -16.78 4.42
CA PRO A 501 -21.99 -16.05 3.37
C PRO A 501 -23.17 -15.21 3.88
N GLY A 502 -23.29 -14.01 3.33
CA GLY A 502 -24.31 -13.01 3.67
C GLY A 502 -24.13 -12.36 5.04
N GLU A 503 -23.06 -12.67 5.79
CA GLU A 503 -22.80 -12.06 7.10
C GLU A 503 -22.50 -10.57 6.99
N VAL A 504 -21.64 -10.17 6.04
CA VAL A 504 -21.29 -8.75 5.83
C VAL A 504 -22.52 -7.93 5.39
N PRO A 505 -23.30 -8.32 4.37
CA PRO A 505 -24.56 -7.65 4.04
C PRO A 505 -25.52 -7.51 5.23
N ARG A 506 -25.63 -8.54 6.09
CA ARG A 506 -26.47 -8.47 7.31
C ARG A 506 -25.95 -7.43 8.30
N MET A 507 -24.64 -7.22 8.41
CA MET A 507 -24.05 -6.18 9.28
C MET A 507 -24.41 -4.78 8.79
N PHE A 508 -24.23 -4.53 7.48
CA PHE A 508 -24.68 -3.29 6.85
C PHE A 508 -26.17 -3.03 7.08
N ALA A 509 -27.03 -4.03 6.81
CA ALA A 509 -28.48 -3.90 6.98
C ALA A 509 -28.89 -3.59 8.42
N ARG A 510 -28.18 -4.16 9.42
CA ARG A 510 -28.38 -3.85 10.83
C ARG A 510 -28.02 -2.41 11.17
N GLU A 511 -26.85 -1.92 10.76
CA GLU A 511 -26.46 -0.52 11.00
C GLU A 511 -27.43 0.44 10.29
N LEU A 512 -27.81 0.16 9.05
CA LEU A 512 -28.82 0.95 8.32
C LEU A 512 -30.12 1.07 9.11
N ALA A 513 -30.64 -0.05 9.65
CA ALA A 513 -31.83 -0.06 10.50
C ALA A 513 -31.63 0.76 11.78
N THR A 514 -30.48 0.63 12.44
CA THR A 514 -30.14 1.39 13.65
C THR A 514 -30.10 2.90 13.40
N GLN A 515 -29.65 3.32 12.22
CA GLN A 515 -29.65 4.73 11.79
C GLN A 515 -31.02 5.20 11.26
N GLY A 516 -32.05 4.35 11.30
CA GLY A 516 -33.41 4.69 10.88
C GLY A 516 -33.62 4.71 9.36
N PHE A 517 -32.74 4.09 8.58
CA PHE A 517 -32.89 3.98 7.14
C PHE A 517 -34.00 2.97 6.78
N PRO A 518 -34.93 3.30 5.84
CA PRO A 518 -36.03 2.43 5.47
C PRO A 518 -35.53 1.12 4.86
N LEU A 519 -35.87 -0.02 5.46
CA LEU A 519 -35.40 -1.34 5.03
C LEU A 519 -35.98 -1.76 3.67
N GLU A 520 -37.13 -1.23 3.28
CA GLU A 520 -37.69 -1.39 1.93
C GLU A 520 -36.85 -0.75 0.83
N ALA A 521 -35.96 0.20 1.19
CA ALA A 521 -35.00 0.81 0.29
C ALA A 521 -33.63 0.09 0.29
N VAL A 522 -33.53 -1.04 1.00
CA VAL A 522 -32.32 -1.87 1.06
C VAL A 522 -32.58 -3.18 0.32
N ALA A 523 -31.65 -3.56 -0.55
CA ALA A 523 -31.69 -4.85 -1.23
C ALA A 523 -30.31 -5.52 -1.23
N THR A 524 -30.29 -6.84 -1.12
CA THR A 524 -29.07 -7.63 -1.32
C THR A 524 -28.98 -8.08 -2.78
N VAL A 525 -27.79 -7.99 -3.38
CA VAL A 525 -27.50 -8.38 -4.77
C VAL A 525 -26.24 -9.23 -4.81
N ASP A 526 -26.13 -10.11 -5.81
CA ASP A 526 -25.03 -11.08 -5.92
C ASP A 526 -23.81 -10.49 -6.66
N SER A 527 -24.02 -9.48 -7.50
CA SER A 527 -22.96 -8.87 -8.32
C SER A 527 -23.16 -7.37 -8.56
N GLU A 528 -22.09 -6.71 -9.01
CA GLU A 528 -22.15 -5.27 -9.38
C GLU A 528 -23.01 -5.07 -10.62
N VAL A 529 -22.94 -6.00 -11.58
CA VAL A 529 -23.79 -5.97 -12.78
C VAL A 529 -25.26 -6.17 -12.44
N GLU A 530 -25.60 -7.05 -11.51
CA GLU A 530 -26.98 -7.20 -11.05
C GLU A 530 -27.48 -5.94 -10.31
N ALA A 531 -26.62 -5.34 -9.47
CA ALA A 531 -26.92 -4.08 -8.81
C ALA A 531 -27.26 -2.99 -9.85
N LEU A 532 -26.40 -2.84 -10.86
CA LEU A 532 -26.60 -1.87 -11.94
C LEU A 532 -27.87 -2.17 -12.73
N ARG A 533 -28.12 -3.44 -13.11
CA ARG A 533 -29.37 -3.82 -13.79
C ARG A 533 -30.59 -3.43 -12.97
N SER A 534 -30.60 -3.75 -11.68
CA SER A 534 -31.69 -3.41 -10.77
C SER A 534 -31.93 -1.91 -10.61
N VAL A 535 -30.89 -1.09 -10.78
CA VAL A 535 -31.03 0.37 -10.79
C VAL A 535 -31.55 0.86 -12.14
N PHE A 536 -30.93 0.42 -13.25
CA PHE A 536 -31.25 0.86 -14.60
C PHE A 536 -32.66 0.45 -15.06
N ASP A 537 -33.18 -0.71 -14.62
CA ASP A 537 -34.55 -1.16 -14.94
C ASP A 537 -35.64 -0.17 -14.49
N ALA A 538 -35.33 0.67 -13.49
CA ALA A 538 -36.24 1.67 -12.95
C ALA A 538 -35.68 3.10 -13.00
N ALA A 539 -34.53 3.32 -13.66
CA ALA A 539 -33.83 4.59 -13.61
C ALA A 539 -34.52 5.67 -14.46
N LEU A 540 -34.44 6.91 -13.98
CA LEU A 540 -34.90 8.10 -14.70
C LEU A 540 -33.70 9.00 -15.03
N PRO A 541 -33.77 9.78 -16.13
CA PRO A 541 -32.77 10.80 -16.40
C PRO A 541 -32.58 11.73 -15.19
N GLY A 542 -31.33 11.95 -14.82
CA GLY A 542 -30.91 12.71 -13.64
C GLY A 542 -30.54 11.84 -12.43
N ASP A 543 -30.92 10.56 -12.40
CA ASP A 543 -30.52 9.62 -11.35
C ASP A 543 -29.00 9.47 -11.28
N PHE A 544 -28.52 9.15 -10.08
CA PHE A 544 -27.10 8.99 -9.76
C PHE A 544 -26.85 7.66 -9.07
N VAL A 545 -25.85 6.92 -9.55
CA VAL A 545 -25.45 5.62 -9.00
C VAL A 545 -24.01 5.69 -8.55
N VAL A 546 -23.72 5.17 -7.36
CA VAL A 546 -22.35 5.02 -6.87
C VAL A 546 -22.08 3.53 -6.68
N VAL A 547 -21.03 3.02 -7.29
CA VAL A 547 -20.58 1.63 -7.11
C VAL A 547 -19.30 1.65 -6.28
N LEU A 548 -19.40 1.26 -5.01
CA LEU A 548 -18.28 1.21 -4.08
C LEU A 548 -17.60 -0.16 -4.07
N VAL A 549 -16.31 -0.12 -3.74
CA VAL A 549 -15.39 -1.26 -3.77
C VAL A 549 -15.42 -1.94 -5.14
N HIS A 550 -15.47 -1.19 -6.24
CA HIS A 550 -15.66 -1.73 -7.57
C HIS A 550 -14.60 -2.82 -7.93
N LEU A 551 -15.05 -4.04 -8.23
CA LEU A 551 -14.22 -5.22 -8.53
C LEU A 551 -14.45 -5.77 -9.94
N GLU A 552 -15.69 -5.76 -10.46
CA GLU A 552 -16.09 -6.42 -11.71
C GLU A 552 -15.87 -5.52 -12.95
N GLN A 553 -14.69 -4.90 -13.05
CA GLN A 553 -14.41 -3.81 -13.99
C GLN A 553 -14.88 -4.10 -15.42
N ALA A 554 -14.41 -5.19 -16.03
CA ALA A 554 -14.76 -5.52 -17.42
C ALA A 554 -16.26 -5.77 -17.62
N ALA A 555 -16.92 -6.41 -16.66
CA ALA A 555 -18.34 -6.74 -16.75
C ALA A 555 -19.23 -5.49 -16.56
N VAL A 556 -18.86 -4.61 -15.62
CA VAL A 556 -19.54 -3.33 -15.40
C VAL A 556 -19.40 -2.41 -16.62
N HIS A 557 -18.21 -2.29 -17.21
CA HIS A 557 -18.06 -1.49 -18.43
C HIS A 557 -18.87 -2.07 -19.59
N ALA A 558 -18.84 -3.38 -19.81
CA ALA A 558 -19.65 -4.02 -20.85
C ALA A 558 -21.16 -3.77 -20.64
N PHE A 559 -21.63 -3.80 -19.39
CA PHE A 559 -23.00 -3.44 -19.06
C PHE A 559 -23.31 -1.97 -19.38
N LEU A 560 -22.46 -1.03 -18.93
CA LEU A 560 -22.67 0.40 -19.13
C LEU A 560 -22.63 0.78 -20.61
N ASP A 561 -21.75 0.16 -21.40
CA ASP A 561 -21.69 0.39 -22.84
C ASP A 561 -22.94 -0.12 -23.57
N ALA A 562 -23.49 -1.27 -23.15
CA ALA A 562 -24.76 -1.76 -23.68
C ALA A 562 -25.95 -0.88 -23.26
N ALA A 563 -25.96 -0.38 -22.03
CA ALA A 563 -27.02 0.48 -21.50
C ALA A 563 -27.10 1.86 -22.17
N GLY A 564 -26.02 2.31 -22.84
CA GLY A 564 -26.00 3.57 -23.59
C GLY A 564 -26.32 3.45 -25.08
N ALA A 565 -26.54 2.25 -25.60
CA ALA A 565 -26.84 2.00 -27.02
C ALA A 565 -28.35 2.10 -27.35
N HIS A 566 -29.17 2.42 -26.36
CA HIS A 566 -30.63 2.61 -26.43
C HIS A 566 -30.99 3.99 -25.90
#